data_AF-A0A239BYQ0-F1
#
_entry.id   AF-A0A239BYQ0-F1
#
_cell.length_a   1.000
_cell.length_b   1.000
_cell.length_c   1.000
_cell.angle_alpha   90.00
_cell.angle_beta   90.00
_cell.angle_gamma   90.00
#
_symmetry.space_group_name_H-M   'P 1'
#
loop_
_entity.id
_entity.type
_entity.pdbx_description
1 polymer ?
#
loop_
_entity_poly.entity_id
_entity_poly.type
_entity_poly.pdbx_seq_one_letter_code
_entity_poly.pdbx_strand_id
1 'polypeptide(L)'
;MKPLAMFRPLCALCATVLLAACAGQTPPAPLPVPTPPAPLHEPVAASPQDWRKPSFLYATNRNALPGRNGSAQFGGLRSRAMSYGELKTTAGGGQADGSDLYRVNVALDRVTRLGQAGFFSEVERAAARTPGREVLLFIHGFDNTFEDAAKTAARVSIGIGFTGATVLYSWPSEGSPAAYLADRNNAYFAVHALKGLLRELVASPWVGRVGVVVHSMGNEAFIRAYTELAGECRGEADACAALRKVRTIVLAAPDVDREIFLDQHAARLTGLGARVVLYCSRGDVALAASALMQGGDYERLGKNVMCIPGIQVTDVSEVKTDVLGHSWISQSRAVLKDLRCALTEGCDRFGAGLLREMSCLPAMQPPGVAAGRSYWKLIAPGGGTGAPATAGFGFSLPSFLTQ
;
A
#
# COMPACT_ATOMS: atom_id res chain seq x y z
N MET A 1 50.79 -75.24 46.46
CA MET A 1 49.83 -74.28 47.03
C MET A 1 48.71 -74.06 46.02
N LYS A 2 47.48 -74.44 46.39
CA LYS A 2 46.19 -74.01 45.79
C LYS A 2 45.97 -72.48 46.04
N PRO A 3 44.92 -71.81 45.50
CA PRO A 3 44.09 -72.04 44.29
C PRO A 3 43.91 -70.71 43.48
N LEU A 4 43.24 -70.58 42.33
CA LEU A 4 41.78 -70.59 42.04
C LEU A 4 41.60 -70.44 40.51
N ALA A 5 40.88 -71.35 39.82
CA ALA A 5 39.44 -71.29 39.44
C ALA A 5 39.24 -70.69 38.03
N MET A 6 38.42 -71.18 37.07
CA MET A 6 37.20 -72.01 37.02
C MET A 6 37.15 -72.67 35.61
N PHE A 7 36.95 -73.98 35.45
CA PHE A 7 35.67 -74.70 35.24
C PHE A 7 34.75 -74.22 34.08
N ARG A 8 34.67 -75.04 33.01
CA ARG A 8 33.47 -75.33 32.17
C ARG A 8 32.62 -76.43 32.89
N PRO A 9 31.38 -76.83 32.51
CA PRO A 9 30.40 -76.38 31.47
C PRO A 9 28.92 -76.32 31.98
N LEU A 10 27.95 -75.87 31.14
CA LEU A 10 26.55 -76.36 31.08
C LEU A 10 25.91 -75.79 29.77
N CYS A 11 25.76 -76.60 28.73
CA CYS A 11 24.52 -77.27 28.31
C CYS A 11 23.37 -76.36 27.83
N ALA A 12 23.16 -76.42 26.50
CA ALA A 12 21.89 -76.66 25.81
C ALA A 12 20.85 -75.54 25.66
N LEU A 13 20.25 -75.55 24.46
CA LEU A 13 19.10 -74.76 23.96
C LEU A 13 19.39 -73.27 23.70
N CYS A 14 19.19 -72.67 22.53
CA CYS A 14 18.30 -72.96 21.41
C CYS A 14 18.97 -72.52 20.09
N ALA A 15 19.25 -73.48 19.20
CA ALA A 15 19.39 -73.21 17.79
C ALA A 15 18.14 -73.77 17.12
N THR A 16 17.25 -72.88 16.66
CA THR A 16 16.25 -73.02 15.57
C THR A 16 15.07 -72.11 15.86
N VAL A 17 15.03 -70.90 15.29
CA VAL A 17 13.91 -70.31 14.53
C VAL A 17 14.44 -68.98 13.96
N LEU A 18 15.11 -69.05 12.81
CA LEU A 18 15.39 -67.89 11.96
C LEU A 18 15.09 -68.32 10.53
N LEU A 19 13.82 -68.55 10.22
CA LEU A 19 13.29 -68.69 8.86
C LEU A 19 11.78 -68.39 8.91
N ALA A 20 11.33 -67.58 7.97
CA ALA A 20 9.95 -67.12 7.71
C ALA A 20 9.46 -65.87 8.48
N ALA A 21 10.03 -64.72 8.14
CA ALA A 21 9.31 -63.43 8.23
C ALA A 21 9.57 -62.61 6.95
N CYS A 22 9.30 -63.20 5.79
CA CYS A 22 9.29 -62.53 4.50
C CYS A 22 8.14 -63.09 3.65
N ALA A 23 6.89 -62.81 4.04
CA ALA A 23 5.75 -62.90 3.14
C ALA A 23 4.56 -62.15 3.76
N GLY A 24 4.11 -61.08 3.10
CA GLY A 24 2.82 -60.46 3.38
C GLY A 24 2.86 -59.06 4.00
N GLN A 25 3.67 -58.13 3.48
CA GLN A 25 3.30 -56.72 3.58
C GLN A 25 2.41 -56.41 2.37
N THR A 26 1.12 -56.20 2.63
CA THR A 26 0.21 -55.62 1.65
C THR A 26 0.79 -54.29 1.15
N PRO A 27 0.77 -54.01 -0.16
CA PRO A 27 1.20 -52.72 -0.66
C PRO A 27 0.42 -51.61 0.07
N PRO A 28 1.07 -50.51 0.49
CA PRO A 28 0.35 -49.37 1.03
C PRO A 28 -0.70 -48.94 0.01
N ALA A 29 -1.89 -48.60 0.50
CA ALA A 29 -2.97 -48.11 -0.35
C ALA A 29 -2.43 -46.97 -1.25
N PRO A 30 -2.78 -46.96 -2.55
CA PRO A 30 -2.42 -45.86 -3.43
C PRO A 30 -2.81 -44.54 -2.75
N LEU A 31 -1.88 -43.58 -2.74
CA LEU A 31 -2.22 -42.24 -2.26
C LEU A 31 -3.48 -41.77 -2.99
N PRO A 32 -4.46 -41.19 -2.29
CA PRO A 32 -5.63 -40.64 -2.95
C PRO A 32 -5.16 -39.67 -4.02
N VAL A 33 -5.52 -39.94 -5.27
CA VAL A 33 -5.28 -39.03 -6.38
C VAL A 33 -5.93 -37.71 -5.99
N PRO A 34 -5.19 -36.58 -5.92
CA PRO A 34 -5.80 -35.31 -5.59
C PRO A 34 -6.92 -35.05 -6.58
N THR A 35 -8.14 -34.91 -6.07
CA THR A 35 -9.29 -34.51 -6.87
C THR A 35 -8.92 -33.20 -7.58
N PRO A 36 -9.16 -33.09 -8.90
CA PRO A 36 -8.97 -31.82 -9.59
C PRO A 36 -9.75 -30.75 -8.82
N PRO A 37 -9.15 -29.56 -8.56
CA PRO A 37 -9.89 -28.49 -7.91
C PRO A 37 -11.17 -28.24 -8.70
N ALA A 38 -12.28 -28.07 -7.97
CA ALA A 38 -13.55 -27.74 -8.60
C ALA A 38 -13.35 -26.55 -9.56
N PRO A 39 -14.05 -26.51 -10.72
CA PRO A 39 -13.94 -25.41 -11.65
C PRO A 39 -14.10 -24.08 -10.90
N LEU A 40 -13.15 -23.17 -11.08
CA LEU A 40 -13.24 -21.83 -10.54
C LEU A 40 -14.49 -21.16 -11.16
N HIS A 41 -15.54 -20.97 -10.36
CA HIS A 41 -16.76 -20.31 -10.81
C HIS A 41 -16.51 -18.81 -10.90
N GLU A 42 -16.89 -18.22 -12.04
CA GLU A 42 -16.79 -16.78 -12.24
C GLU A 42 -17.66 -16.01 -11.25
N PRO A 43 -17.11 -15.03 -10.51
CA PRO A 43 -17.88 -14.18 -9.63
C PRO A 43 -18.94 -13.44 -10.42
N VAL A 44 -20.18 -13.50 -9.93
CA VAL A 44 -21.23 -12.63 -10.43
C VAL A 44 -20.86 -11.19 -10.08
N ALA A 45 -20.71 -10.35 -11.10
CA ALA A 45 -20.39 -8.94 -10.91
C ALA A 45 -21.39 -8.27 -9.96
N ALA A 46 -20.89 -7.47 -9.02
CA ALA A 46 -21.72 -6.65 -8.17
C ALA A 46 -22.50 -5.62 -9.01
N SER A 47 -23.66 -5.20 -8.53
CA SER A 47 -24.41 -4.10 -9.15
C SER A 47 -23.54 -2.85 -9.28
N PRO A 48 -23.79 -1.99 -10.29
CA PRO A 48 -23.13 -0.69 -10.39
C PRO A 48 -23.20 0.10 -9.09
N GLN A 49 -22.13 0.82 -8.77
CA GLN A 49 -22.02 1.55 -7.52
C GLN A 49 -22.98 2.75 -7.49
N ASP A 50 -23.80 2.85 -6.45
CA ASP A 50 -24.53 4.08 -6.13
C ASP A 50 -23.55 5.08 -5.50
N TRP A 51 -23.18 6.10 -6.24
CA TRP A 51 -22.23 7.12 -5.79
C TRP A 51 -22.79 8.05 -4.69
N ARG A 52 -24.09 8.00 -4.40
CA ARG A 52 -24.66 8.64 -3.20
C ARG A 52 -24.53 7.78 -1.96
N LYS A 53 -24.47 6.46 -2.12
CA LYS A 53 -24.33 5.48 -1.04
C LYS A 53 -23.27 4.42 -1.34
N PRO A 54 -22.00 4.81 -1.57
CA PRO A 54 -21.03 3.85 -2.03
C PRO A 54 -20.61 2.87 -0.92
N SER A 55 -20.41 1.61 -1.32
CA SER A 55 -19.78 0.56 -0.50
C SER A 55 -18.33 0.36 -0.88
N PHE A 56 -17.46 0.21 0.12
CA PHE A 56 -16.04 -0.08 -0.05
C PHE A 56 -15.61 -1.24 0.86
N LEU A 57 -14.41 -1.75 0.66
CA LEU A 57 -13.87 -2.85 1.46
C LEU A 57 -12.70 -2.36 2.31
N TYR A 58 -12.48 -2.97 3.46
CA TYR A 58 -11.34 -2.66 4.31
C TYR A 58 -10.62 -3.90 4.83
N ALA A 59 -9.32 -3.73 5.03
CA ALA A 59 -8.44 -4.65 5.71
C ALA A 59 -7.62 -3.86 6.75
N THR A 60 -7.51 -4.34 7.98
CA THR A 60 -6.81 -3.62 9.05
C THR A 60 -6.16 -4.55 10.05
N ASN A 61 -4.97 -4.18 10.52
CA ASN A 61 -4.28 -4.79 11.66
C ASN A 61 -4.31 -3.86 12.90
N ARG A 62 -5.37 -3.05 13.04
CA ARG A 62 -5.70 -2.32 14.26
C ARG A 62 -6.35 -3.24 15.29
N ASN A 63 -6.22 -2.89 16.57
CA ASN A 63 -6.97 -3.56 17.63
C ASN A 63 -8.48 -3.30 17.45
N ALA A 64 -9.28 -4.35 17.56
CA ALA A 64 -10.74 -4.21 17.58
C ALA A 64 -11.19 -3.61 18.92
N LEU A 65 -12.16 -2.71 18.86
CA LEU A 65 -12.84 -2.13 20.01
C LEU A 65 -14.27 -2.68 20.10
N PRO A 66 -14.95 -2.54 21.26
CA PRO A 66 -16.37 -2.83 21.35
C PRO A 66 -17.15 -2.08 20.27
N GLY A 67 -18.01 -2.81 19.55
CA GLY A 67 -18.81 -2.23 18.48
C GLY A 67 -19.74 -1.12 18.99
N ARG A 68 -20.05 -0.16 18.14
CA ARG A 68 -20.95 0.96 18.44
C ARG A 68 -22.10 0.97 17.43
N ASN A 69 -23.34 0.97 17.91
CA ASN A 69 -24.55 0.98 17.08
C ASN A 69 -24.56 -0.12 16.00
N GLY A 70 -24.10 -1.33 16.35
CA GLY A 70 -23.99 -2.46 15.42
C GLY A 70 -22.87 -2.36 14.38
N SER A 71 -22.03 -1.31 14.44
CA SER A 71 -20.83 -1.17 13.60
C SER A 71 -19.57 -1.60 14.37
N ALA A 72 -18.66 -2.26 13.67
CA ALA A 72 -17.34 -2.54 14.18
C ALA A 72 -16.54 -1.25 14.42
N GLN A 73 -15.64 -1.30 15.40
CA GLN A 73 -14.81 -0.16 15.82
C GLN A 73 -13.35 -0.63 15.92
N PHE A 74 -12.42 0.26 15.60
CA PHE A 74 -10.98 -0.02 15.60
C PHE A 74 -10.21 1.13 16.23
N GLY A 75 -9.23 0.80 17.07
CA GLY A 75 -8.39 1.78 17.76
C GLY A 75 -7.10 2.11 17.00
N GLY A 76 -6.19 2.80 17.70
CA GLY A 76 -4.85 3.12 17.22
C GLY A 76 -3.79 2.07 17.57
N LEU A 77 -4.12 1.05 18.37
CA LEU A 77 -3.13 0.06 18.80
C LEU A 77 -2.97 -1.07 17.79
N ARG A 78 -1.81 -1.73 17.88
CA ARG A 78 -1.44 -2.86 17.03
C ARG A 78 -2.29 -4.10 17.31
N SER A 79 -2.63 -4.82 16.25
CA SER A 79 -3.09 -6.21 16.30
C SER A 79 -2.17 -7.06 15.43
N ARG A 80 -1.85 -8.28 15.89
CA ARG A 80 -1.17 -9.30 15.06
C ARG A 80 -2.12 -9.96 14.06
N ALA A 81 -3.42 -9.92 14.33
CA ALA A 81 -4.45 -10.47 13.46
C ALA A 81 -5.02 -9.39 12.53
N MET A 82 -5.25 -9.77 11.28
CA MET A 82 -6.01 -8.97 10.32
C MET A 82 -7.51 -9.04 10.62
N SER A 83 -8.20 -7.92 10.47
CA SER A 83 -9.65 -7.81 10.39
C SER A 83 -10.04 -7.30 9.02
N TYR A 84 -11.06 -7.92 8.44
CA TYR A 84 -11.57 -7.58 7.12
C TYR A 84 -13.04 -7.15 7.22
N GLY A 85 -13.52 -6.40 6.23
CA GLY A 85 -14.92 -6.04 6.19
C GLY A 85 -15.36 -5.11 5.08
N GLU A 86 -16.59 -4.65 5.19
CA GLU A 86 -17.25 -3.70 4.30
C GLU A 86 -17.51 -2.37 5.04
N LEU A 87 -17.33 -1.27 4.33
CA LEU A 87 -17.70 0.10 4.71
C LEU A 87 -18.90 0.51 3.87
N LYS A 88 -20.04 0.81 4.52
CA LYS A 88 -21.16 1.49 3.85
C LYS A 88 -21.11 2.97 4.19
N THR A 89 -21.18 3.80 3.17
CA THR A 89 -21.04 5.24 3.31
C THR A 89 -22.18 5.97 2.63
N THR A 90 -22.46 7.19 3.09
CA THR A 90 -23.27 8.17 2.38
C THR A 90 -22.39 9.33 1.95
N ALA A 91 -22.47 9.69 0.68
CA ALA A 91 -21.71 10.79 0.11
C ALA A 91 -22.64 11.91 -0.35
N GLY A 92 -22.26 13.15 -0.04
CA GLY A 92 -22.99 14.35 -0.43
C GLY A 92 -22.07 15.55 -0.62
N GLY A 93 -22.60 16.59 -1.27
CA GLY A 93 -21.84 17.79 -1.63
C GLY A 93 -21.30 17.75 -3.06
N GLY A 94 -20.21 18.48 -3.32
CA GLY A 94 -19.55 18.51 -4.63
C GLY A 94 -19.86 19.69 -5.54
N GLN A 95 -20.60 20.72 -5.08
CA GLN A 95 -20.85 21.93 -5.87
C GLN A 95 -19.53 22.48 -6.42
N ALA A 96 -19.48 22.65 -7.73
CA ALA A 96 -18.37 23.30 -8.40
C ALA A 96 -18.51 24.80 -8.18
N ASP A 97 -17.68 25.36 -7.31
CA ASP A 97 -17.56 26.80 -7.10
C ASP A 97 -16.46 27.41 -8.01
N GLY A 98 -15.99 26.64 -9.00
CA GLY A 98 -14.86 27.01 -9.87
C GLY A 98 -13.49 26.87 -9.22
N SER A 99 -13.41 26.56 -7.91
CA SER A 99 -12.14 26.35 -7.22
C SER A 99 -11.58 24.94 -7.46
N ASP A 100 -10.28 24.78 -7.21
CA ASP A 100 -9.64 23.45 -7.21
C ASP A 100 -10.05 22.60 -5.99
N LEU A 101 -10.75 23.18 -5.01
CA LEU A 101 -11.12 22.47 -3.80
C LEU A 101 -12.25 21.47 -4.08
N TYR A 102 -11.98 20.21 -3.77
CA TYR A 102 -12.91 19.10 -3.85
C TYR A 102 -13.58 18.89 -2.49
N ARG A 103 -14.79 19.43 -2.35
CA ARG A 103 -15.60 19.30 -1.12
C ARG A 103 -16.65 18.21 -1.28
N VAL A 104 -16.28 16.98 -0.89
CA VAL A 104 -17.22 15.87 -0.71
C VAL A 104 -17.27 15.45 0.75
N ASN A 105 -18.48 15.49 1.29
CA ASN A 105 -18.79 15.02 2.63
C ASN A 105 -19.10 13.53 2.56
N VAL A 106 -18.37 12.75 3.34
CA VAL A 106 -18.57 11.30 3.48
C VAL A 106 -18.94 11.01 4.93
N ALA A 107 -20.11 10.40 5.11
CA ALA A 107 -20.53 9.80 6.37
C ALA A 107 -20.30 8.29 6.32
N LEU A 108 -19.81 7.73 7.42
CA LEU A 108 -19.65 6.28 7.57
C LEU A 108 -20.90 5.72 8.24
N ASP A 109 -21.76 5.08 7.46
CA ASP A 109 -23.08 4.61 7.93
C ASP A 109 -22.97 3.28 8.67
N ARG A 110 -22.12 2.37 8.18
CA ARG A 110 -21.92 1.06 8.77
C ARG A 110 -20.54 0.48 8.50
N VAL A 111 -19.96 -0.14 9.51
CA VAL A 111 -18.74 -0.95 9.40
C VAL A 111 -19.08 -2.39 9.75
N THR A 112 -19.00 -3.30 8.78
CA THR A 112 -19.35 -4.71 8.97
C THR A 112 -18.10 -5.57 8.84
N ARG A 113 -17.82 -6.40 9.85
CA ARG A 113 -16.72 -7.38 9.78
C ARG A 113 -17.12 -8.55 8.88
N LEU A 114 -16.19 -8.96 8.03
CA LEU A 114 -16.28 -10.15 7.22
C LEU A 114 -15.16 -11.12 7.64
N GLY A 115 -15.39 -12.41 7.44
CA GLY A 115 -14.28 -13.37 7.40
C GLY A 115 -13.41 -13.13 6.18
N GLN A 116 -12.15 -13.56 6.22
CA GLN A 116 -11.19 -13.36 5.13
C GLN A 116 -11.72 -13.87 3.78
N ALA A 117 -12.27 -15.09 3.74
CA ALA A 117 -12.86 -15.65 2.51
C ALA A 117 -14.03 -14.81 1.99
N GLY A 118 -14.91 -14.32 2.88
CA GLY A 118 -16.02 -13.45 2.51
C GLY A 118 -15.54 -12.10 1.98
N PHE A 119 -14.50 -11.53 2.58
CA PHE A 119 -13.88 -10.29 2.10
C PHE A 119 -13.32 -10.45 0.69
N PHE A 120 -12.53 -11.49 0.42
CA PHE A 120 -11.99 -11.70 -0.93
C PHE A 120 -13.09 -12.00 -1.94
N SER A 121 -14.14 -12.74 -1.57
CA SER A 121 -15.31 -12.92 -2.44
C SER A 121 -15.95 -11.58 -2.84
N GLU A 122 -16.08 -10.64 -1.90
CA GLU A 122 -16.59 -9.30 -2.21
C GLU A 122 -15.60 -8.46 -3.03
N VAL A 123 -14.27 -8.59 -2.80
CA VAL A 123 -13.25 -7.97 -3.67
C VAL A 123 -13.44 -8.43 -5.11
N GLU A 124 -13.60 -9.74 -5.32
CA GLU A 124 -13.73 -10.34 -6.65
C GLU A 124 -15.03 -9.93 -7.35
N ARG A 125 -16.16 -9.94 -6.62
CA ARG A 125 -17.46 -9.45 -7.13
C ARG A 125 -17.41 -7.97 -7.51
N ALA A 126 -16.75 -7.15 -6.69
CA ALA A 126 -16.62 -5.71 -6.94
C ALA A 126 -15.64 -5.41 -8.08
N ALA A 127 -14.55 -6.17 -8.18
CA ALA A 127 -13.57 -6.05 -9.26
C ALA A 127 -14.21 -6.38 -10.61
N ALA A 128 -15.06 -7.42 -10.67
CA ALA A 128 -15.81 -7.82 -11.86
C ALA A 128 -16.75 -6.74 -12.44
N ARG A 129 -16.94 -5.59 -11.78
CA ARG A 129 -17.62 -4.42 -12.36
C ARG A 129 -16.84 -3.76 -13.49
N THR A 130 -15.52 -3.98 -13.57
CA THR A 130 -14.71 -3.44 -14.67
C THR A 130 -14.20 -4.57 -15.57
N PRO A 131 -14.02 -4.32 -16.89
CA PRO A 131 -13.50 -5.33 -17.81
C PRO A 131 -12.12 -5.88 -17.40
N GLY A 132 -11.33 -5.06 -16.70
CA GLY A 132 -10.01 -5.42 -16.21
C GLY A 132 -9.97 -6.12 -14.87
N ARG A 133 -11.12 -6.33 -14.22
CA ARG A 133 -11.23 -6.84 -12.86
C ARG A 133 -10.33 -6.09 -11.89
N GLU A 134 -10.59 -4.80 -11.78
CA GLU A 134 -9.66 -3.84 -11.17
C GLU A 134 -9.89 -3.67 -9.67
N VAL A 135 -8.78 -3.61 -8.94
CA VAL A 135 -8.73 -3.28 -7.51
C VAL A 135 -7.93 -1.98 -7.33
N LEU A 136 -8.47 -1.06 -6.52
CA LEU A 136 -7.75 0.08 -5.96
C LEU A 136 -7.42 -0.21 -4.51
N LEU A 137 -6.14 -0.35 -4.19
CA LEU A 137 -5.65 -0.43 -2.81
C LEU A 137 -5.24 0.96 -2.34
N PHE A 138 -5.99 1.53 -1.41
CA PHE A 138 -5.68 2.81 -0.77
C PHE A 138 -5.06 2.59 0.60
N ILE A 139 -3.95 3.29 0.90
CA ILE A 139 -3.22 3.23 2.17
C ILE A 139 -3.03 4.65 2.70
N HIS A 140 -3.55 4.91 3.91
CA HIS A 140 -3.53 6.23 4.52
C HIS A 140 -2.17 6.60 5.14
N GLY A 141 -2.02 7.89 5.50
CA GLY A 141 -0.83 8.45 6.14
C GLY A 141 -0.88 8.46 7.67
N PHE A 142 0.07 9.19 8.26
CA PHE A 142 0.16 9.52 9.68
C PHE A 142 -1.09 10.27 10.19
N ASP A 143 -1.35 10.24 11.50
CA ASP A 143 -2.41 11.02 12.14
C ASP A 143 -3.81 10.72 11.57
N ASN A 144 -4.13 9.44 11.43
CA ASN A 144 -5.45 9.00 10.96
C ASN A 144 -6.04 7.95 11.90
N THR A 145 -7.23 8.23 12.43
CA THR A 145 -8.07 7.17 13.00
C THR A 145 -8.56 6.23 11.89
N PHE A 146 -9.16 5.09 12.26
CA PHE A 146 -9.80 4.21 11.27
C PHE A 146 -10.89 4.93 10.47
N GLU A 147 -11.68 5.78 11.14
CA GLU A 147 -12.78 6.51 10.50
C GLU A 147 -12.26 7.58 9.53
N ASP A 148 -11.18 8.28 9.87
CA ASP A 148 -10.55 9.26 8.97
C ASP A 148 -10.00 8.60 7.71
N ALA A 149 -9.31 7.46 7.90
CA ALA A 149 -8.80 6.65 6.79
C ALA A 149 -9.93 6.14 5.88
N ALA A 150 -11.04 5.66 6.47
CA ALA A 150 -12.23 5.21 5.75
C ALA A 150 -12.86 6.33 4.90
N LYS A 151 -13.06 7.51 5.51
CA LYS A 151 -13.61 8.68 4.81
C LYS A 151 -12.68 9.16 3.70
N THR A 152 -11.37 9.13 3.91
CA THR A 152 -10.39 9.56 2.90
C THR A 152 -10.35 8.59 1.72
N ALA A 153 -10.33 7.29 1.96
CA ALA A 153 -10.42 6.28 0.90
C ALA A 153 -11.68 6.45 0.05
N ALA A 154 -12.82 6.70 0.71
CA ALA A 154 -14.08 6.98 0.05
C ALA A 154 -14.01 8.26 -0.81
N ARG A 155 -13.50 9.38 -0.27
CA ARG A 155 -13.34 10.63 -1.03
C ARG A 155 -12.47 10.46 -2.27
N VAL A 156 -11.34 9.74 -2.14
CA VAL A 156 -10.45 9.45 -3.26
C VAL A 156 -11.17 8.62 -4.31
N SER A 157 -11.79 7.50 -3.92
CA SER A 157 -12.50 6.60 -4.83
C SER A 157 -13.64 7.31 -5.58
N ILE A 158 -14.45 8.09 -4.88
CA ILE A 158 -15.51 8.94 -5.47
C ILE A 158 -14.88 9.98 -6.41
N GLY A 159 -13.84 10.67 -5.96
CA GLY A 159 -13.19 11.75 -6.71
C GLY A 159 -12.58 11.31 -8.03
N ILE A 160 -12.04 10.09 -8.09
CA ILE A 160 -11.53 9.51 -9.33
C ILE A 160 -12.59 8.69 -10.09
N GLY A 161 -13.76 8.47 -9.51
CA GLY A 161 -14.84 7.66 -10.09
C GLY A 161 -14.45 6.20 -10.30
N PHE A 162 -13.72 5.59 -9.37
CA PHE A 162 -13.21 4.23 -9.53
C PHE A 162 -14.31 3.17 -9.34
N THR A 163 -14.72 2.51 -10.41
CA THR A 163 -15.87 1.58 -10.41
C THR A 163 -15.53 0.15 -9.99
N GLY A 164 -14.25 -0.21 -9.91
CA GLY A 164 -13.79 -1.53 -9.45
C GLY A 164 -13.90 -1.72 -7.94
N ALA A 165 -13.14 -2.66 -7.40
CA ALA A 165 -13.07 -2.88 -5.95
C ALA A 165 -12.14 -1.85 -5.30
N THR A 166 -12.68 -0.95 -4.47
CA THR A 166 -11.84 -0.10 -3.61
C THR A 166 -11.63 -0.80 -2.27
N VAL A 167 -10.35 -1.01 -1.93
CA VAL A 167 -9.89 -1.62 -0.68
C VAL A 167 -9.07 -0.59 0.10
N LEU A 168 -9.50 -0.24 1.30
CA LEU A 168 -8.70 0.48 2.28
C LEU A 168 -7.83 -0.52 3.06
N TYR A 169 -6.52 -0.32 3.08
CA TYR A 169 -5.69 -0.87 4.14
C TYR A 169 -5.46 0.18 5.23
N SER A 170 -5.95 -0.09 6.43
CA SER A 170 -5.79 0.80 7.58
C SER A 170 -4.81 0.20 8.59
N TRP A 171 -3.60 0.75 8.63
CA TRP A 171 -2.56 0.39 9.60
C TRP A 171 -2.79 1.15 10.92
N PRO A 172 -2.22 0.71 12.07
CA PRO A 172 -2.52 1.27 13.38
C PRO A 172 -1.83 2.61 13.63
N SER A 173 -2.24 3.65 12.89
CA SER A 173 -1.96 5.03 13.24
C SER A 173 -2.80 5.45 14.44
N GLU A 174 -2.22 6.14 15.39
CA GLU A 174 -2.89 6.57 16.62
C GLU A 174 -3.90 7.70 16.40
N GLY A 175 -3.86 8.39 15.25
CA GLY A 175 -4.73 9.54 15.00
C GLY A 175 -4.39 10.72 15.90
N SER A 176 -3.10 10.92 16.17
CA SER A 176 -2.61 12.05 16.96
C SER A 176 -1.33 12.63 16.35
N PRO A 177 -1.22 13.96 16.17
CA PRO A 177 0.02 14.63 15.77
C PRO A 177 1.18 14.40 16.74
N ALA A 178 0.90 14.14 18.01
CA ALA A 178 1.93 13.89 19.03
C ALA A 178 2.52 12.46 18.96
N ALA A 179 1.87 11.55 18.23
CA ALA A 179 2.25 10.15 18.15
C ALA A 179 3.22 9.83 17.01
N TYR A 180 3.86 10.83 16.39
CA TYR A 180 4.69 10.65 15.18
C TYR A 180 5.69 9.48 15.26
N LEU A 181 6.48 9.39 16.34
CA LEU A 181 7.46 8.32 16.51
C LEU A 181 6.81 6.95 16.75
N ALA A 182 5.69 6.91 17.47
CA ALA A 182 4.93 5.68 17.68
C ALA A 182 4.34 5.19 16.35
N ASP A 183 3.76 6.10 15.57
CA ASP A 183 3.20 5.82 14.25
C ASP A 183 4.24 5.36 13.25
N ARG A 184 5.46 5.92 13.27
CA ARG A 184 6.57 5.42 12.47
C ARG A 184 6.90 3.95 12.77
N ASN A 185 6.92 3.58 14.06
CA ASN A 185 7.09 2.19 14.47
C ASN A 185 5.88 1.32 14.12
N ASN A 186 4.66 1.88 14.15
CA ASN A 186 3.42 1.20 13.79
C ASN A 186 3.35 0.93 12.27
N ALA A 187 3.82 1.87 11.44
CA ALA A 187 3.96 1.69 10.00
C ALA A 187 4.95 0.57 9.68
N TYR A 188 6.10 0.52 10.38
CA TYR A 188 7.04 -0.61 10.26
C TYR A 188 6.40 -1.93 10.70
N PHE A 189 5.67 -1.95 11.83
CA PHE A 189 4.94 -3.14 12.28
C PHE A 189 3.91 -3.63 11.24
N ALA A 190 3.30 -2.71 10.50
CA ALA A 190 2.27 -3.03 9.50
C ALA A 190 2.81 -3.69 8.22
N VAL A 191 4.12 -3.63 7.95
CA VAL A 191 4.76 -4.17 6.74
C VAL A 191 4.36 -5.63 6.49
N HIS A 192 4.44 -6.49 7.51
CA HIS A 192 4.13 -7.91 7.37
C HIS A 192 2.66 -8.16 6.96
N ALA A 193 1.73 -7.48 7.62
CA ALA A 193 0.30 -7.60 7.36
C ALA A 193 -0.07 -7.06 5.97
N LEU A 194 0.49 -5.90 5.59
CA LEU A 194 0.29 -5.32 4.27
C LEU A 194 0.86 -6.20 3.15
N LYS A 195 2.05 -6.78 3.35
CA LYS A 195 2.64 -7.75 2.42
C LYS A 195 1.73 -8.95 2.20
N GLY A 196 1.15 -9.50 3.28
CA GLY A 196 0.18 -10.59 3.20
C GLY A 196 -1.05 -10.23 2.37
N LEU A 197 -1.68 -9.08 2.66
CA LEU A 197 -2.83 -8.59 1.89
C LEU A 197 -2.48 -8.41 0.40
N LEU A 198 -1.34 -7.80 0.09
CA LEU A 198 -0.91 -7.57 -1.29
C LEU A 198 -0.71 -8.91 -2.02
N ARG A 199 -0.06 -9.89 -1.37
CA ARG A 199 0.14 -11.24 -1.91
C ARG A 199 -1.18 -11.91 -2.26
N GLU A 200 -2.17 -11.84 -1.38
CA GLU A 200 -3.48 -12.44 -1.62
C GLU A 200 -4.25 -11.74 -2.75
N LEU A 201 -4.21 -10.40 -2.80
CA LEU A 201 -4.84 -9.63 -3.88
C LEU A 201 -4.27 -10.00 -5.26
N VAL A 202 -2.94 -10.14 -5.38
CA VAL A 202 -2.32 -10.49 -6.66
C VAL A 202 -2.44 -11.99 -6.99
N ALA A 203 -2.56 -12.85 -5.98
CA ALA A 203 -2.75 -14.28 -6.19
C ALA A 203 -4.16 -14.63 -6.67
N SER A 204 -5.19 -13.83 -6.36
CA SER A 204 -6.56 -14.10 -6.80
C SER A 204 -6.66 -14.15 -8.35
N PRO A 205 -7.19 -15.22 -8.95
CA PRO A 205 -7.40 -15.32 -10.39
C PRO A 205 -8.51 -14.40 -10.90
N TRP A 206 -9.34 -13.89 -9.99
CA TRP A 206 -10.45 -12.98 -10.28
C TRP A 206 -10.07 -11.51 -10.13
N VAL A 207 -8.83 -11.22 -9.74
CA VAL A 207 -8.23 -9.88 -9.79
C VAL A 207 -7.29 -9.80 -10.99
N GLY A 208 -7.61 -8.92 -11.93
CA GLY A 208 -6.83 -8.74 -13.15
C GLY A 208 -5.78 -7.63 -13.04
N ARG A 209 -6.10 -6.53 -12.34
CA ARG A 209 -5.20 -5.40 -12.13
C ARG A 209 -5.35 -4.79 -10.75
N VAL A 210 -4.23 -4.39 -10.16
CA VAL A 210 -4.16 -3.66 -8.89
C VAL A 210 -3.51 -2.30 -9.14
N GLY A 211 -4.24 -1.23 -8.83
CA GLY A 211 -3.70 0.12 -8.66
C GLY A 211 -3.52 0.41 -7.17
N VAL A 212 -2.37 0.98 -6.79
CA VAL A 212 -2.07 1.32 -5.40
C VAL A 212 -1.95 2.84 -5.27
N VAL A 213 -2.62 3.42 -4.27
CA VAL A 213 -2.47 4.83 -3.89
C VAL A 213 -2.09 4.89 -2.41
N VAL A 214 -0.91 5.46 -2.13
CA VAL A 214 -0.34 5.48 -0.79
C VAL A 214 0.03 6.90 -0.39
N HIS A 215 -0.44 7.34 0.77
CA HIS A 215 -0.23 8.70 1.25
C HIS A 215 0.78 8.78 2.40
N SER A 216 1.66 9.78 2.36
CA SER A 216 2.51 10.19 3.49
C SER A 216 3.30 9.03 4.10
N MET A 217 3.28 8.88 5.43
CA MET A 217 3.96 7.81 6.17
C MET A 217 3.49 6.39 5.80
N GLY A 218 2.32 6.23 5.19
CA GLY A 218 1.89 4.93 4.65
C GLY A 218 2.87 4.38 3.60
N ASN A 219 3.65 5.27 2.94
CA ASN A 219 4.67 4.88 1.98
C ASN A 219 5.82 4.09 2.63
N GLU A 220 6.17 4.36 3.90
CA GLU A 220 7.17 3.57 4.64
C GLU A 220 6.74 2.09 4.72
N ALA A 221 5.47 1.84 5.04
CA ALA A 221 4.93 0.49 5.13
C ALA A 221 4.83 -0.18 3.76
N PHE A 222 4.26 0.53 2.78
CA PHE A 222 4.00 -0.02 1.45
C PHE A 222 5.27 -0.35 0.68
N ILE A 223 6.23 0.58 0.61
CA ILE A 223 7.44 0.40 -0.18
C ILE A 223 8.23 -0.81 0.34
N ARG A 224 8.35 -0.96 1.66
CA ARG A 224 8.99 -2.14 2.27
C ARG A 224 8.21 -3.42 1.97
N ALA A 225 6.89 -3.43 2.18
CA ALA A 225 6.06 -4.60 1.90
C ALA A 225 6.15 -5.06 0.44
N TYR A 226 6.07 -4.11 -0.51
CA TYR A 226 6.18 -4.38 -1.94
C TYR A 226 7.59 -4.88 -2.32
N THR A 227 8.64 -4.22 -1.83
CA THR A 227 10.02 -4.60 -2.19
C THR A 227 10.49 -5.88 -1.52
N GLU A 228 10.01 -6.22 -0.32
CA GLU A 228 10.19 -7.54 0.29
C GLU A 228 9.51 -8.63 -0.55
N LEU A 229 8.25 -8.43 -0.93
CA LEU A 229 7.50 -9.37 -1.76
C LEU A 229 8.14 -9.55 -3.14
N ALA A 230 8.63 -8.46 -3.73
CA ALA A 230 9.41 -8.48 -4.96
C ALA A 230 10.79 -9.17 -4.79
N GLY A 231 11.35 -9.18 -3.58
CA GLY A 231 12.60 -9.89 -3.26
C GLY A 231 12.41 -11.40 -3.13
N GLU A 232 11.27 -11.84 -2.61
CA GLU A 232 10.86 -13.25 -2.48
C GLU A 232 10.68 -13.95 -3.84
N CYS A 233 10.51 -13.17 -4.91
CA CYS A 233 10.34 -13.63 -6.27
C CYS A 233 11.54 -14.40 -6.87
N ARG A 234 12.70 -14.45 -6.20
CA ARG A 234 13.89 -15.17 -6.69
C ARG A 234 13.76 -16.69 -6.46
N GLY A 235 12.91 -17.35 -7.26
CA GLY A 235 12.79 -18.81 -7.28
C GLY A 235 11.41 -19.33 -7.72
N GLU A 236 10.37 -18.51 -7.58
CA GLU A 236 8.99 -18.87 -7.91
C GLU A 236 8.48 -18.00 -9.07
N ALA A 237 8.50 -18.55 -10.28
CA ALA A 237 8.10 -17.85 -11.51
C ALA A 237 6.65 -17.31 -11.43
N ASP A 238 5.77 -18.04 -10.74
CA ASP A 238 4.34 -17.69 -10.62
C ASP A 238 4.10 -16.51 -9.67
N ALA A 239 4.85 -16.40 -8.56
CA ALA A 239 4.77 -15.26 -7.65
C ALA A 239 5.20 -13.96 -8.34
N CYS A 240 6.24 -14.03 -9.18
CA CYS A 240 6.67 -12.92 -10.03
C CYS A 240 5.57 -12.51 -11.02
N ALA A 241 4.91 -13.51 -11.64
CA ALA A 241 3.84 -13.28 -12.60
C ALA A 241 2.63 -12.60 -11.93
N ALA A 242 2.28 -13.01 -10.71
CA ALA A 242 1.20 -12.40 -9.94
C ALA A 242 1.48 -10.91 -9.65
N LEU A 243 2.69 -10.55 -9.21
CA LEU A 243 3.02 -9.14 -8.92
C LEU A 243 2.92 -8.21 -10.14
N ARG A 244 3.00 -8.73 -11.37
CA ARG A 244 2.77 -7.94 -12.59
C ARG A 244 1.31 -7.44 -12.71
N LYS A 245 0.39 -7.96 -11.92
CA LYS A 245 -0.96 -7.40 -11.78
C LYS A 245 -0.94 -6.02 -11.10
N VAL A 246 0.08 -5.71 -10.30
CA VAL A 246 0.30 -4.35 -9.78
C VAL A 246 0.78 -3.47 -10.93
N ARG A 247 -0.16 -2.77 -11.57
CA ARG A 247 0.07 -2.03 -12.80
C ARG A 247 0.48 -0.59 -12.55
N THR A 248 -0.02 0.02 -11.49
CA THR A 248 0.29 1.40 -11.13
C THR A 248 0.47 1.54 -9.63
N ILE A 249 1.55 2.20 -9.24
CA ILE A 249 1.86 2.57 -7.86
C ILE A 249 1.92 4.09 -7.81
N VAL A 250 1.06 4.70 -7.00
CA VAL A 250 1.03 6.13 -6.74
C VAL A 250 1.56 6.40 -5.34
N LEU A 251 2.72 7.04 -5.26
CA LEU A 251 3.33 7.51 -4.02
C LEU A 251 2.97 8.99 -3.85
N ALA A 252 2.03 9.29 -2.95
CA ALA A 252 1.56 10.65 -2.70
C ALA A 252 2.20 11.24 -1.44
N ALA A 253 2.96 12.34 -1.61
CA ALA A 253 3.68 13.01 -0.54
C ALA A 253 4.48 12.05 0.37
N PRO A 254 5.28 11.11 -0.15
CA PRO A 254 5.90 10.07 0.67
C PRO A 254 6.78 10.64 1.79
N ASP A 255 6.42 10.30 3.03
CA ASP A 255 7.24 10.54 4.21
C ASP A 255 8.25 9.42 4.38
N VAL A 256 9.17 9.34 3.42
CA VAL A 256 10.24 8.33 3.35
C VAL A 256 11.53 9.09 3.14
N ASP A 257 12.59 8.60 3.76
CA ASP A 257 13.93 9.13 3.54
C ASP A 257 14.33 9.02 2.06
N ARG A 258 14.77 10.14 1.47
CA ARG A 258 15.12 10.21 0.05
C ARG A 258 16.24 9.23 -0.31
N GLU A 259 17.33 9.22 0.44
CA GLU A 259 18.50 8.39 0.12
C GLU A 259 18.18 6.91 0.28
N ILE A 260 17.49 6.55 1.37
CA ILE A 260 17.03 5.16 1.56
C ILE A 260 16.16 4.72 0.38
N PHE A 261 15.24 5.58 -0.10
CA PHE A 261 14.42 5.24 -1.25
C PHE A 261 15.24 5.03 -2.52
N LEU A 262 16.13 5.98 -2.84
CA LEU A 262 16.94 5.93 -4.06
C LEU A 262 17.85 4.69 -4.08
N ASP A 263 18.53 4.42 -2.96
CA ASP A 263 19.54 3.36 -2.88
C ASP A 263 18.92 1.96 -2.74
N GLN A 264 17.80 1.85 -2.01
CA GLN A 264 17.28 0.54 -1.60
C GLN A 264 16.00 0.14 -2.32
N HIS A 265 15.18 1.09 -2.79
CA HIS A 265 13.81 0.77 -3.20
C HIS A 265 13.48 1.13 -4.65
N ALA A 266 13.99 2.24 -5.19
CA ALA A 266 13.59 2.76 -6.50
C ALA A 266 13.67 1.70 -7.61
N ALA A 267 14.82 1.04 -7.77
CA ALA A 267 15.03 0.02 -8.80
C ALA A 267 14.12 -1.22 -8.62
N ARG A 268 13.84 -1.61 -7.37
CA ARG A 268 12.97 -2.76 -7.06
C ARG A 268 11.50 -2.44 -7.35
N LEU A 269 11.07 -1.21 -7.05
CA LEU A 269 9.71 -0.74 -7.32
C LEU A 269 9.41 -0.74 -8.83
N THR A 270 10.36 -0.27 -9.65
CA THR A 270 10.20 -0.19 -11.11
C THR A 270 10.49 -1.52 -11.82
N GLY A 271 11.28 -2.41 -11.21
CA GLY A 271 11.80 -3.62 -11.84
C GLY A 271 10.77 -4.68 -12.21
N LEU A 272 9.56 -4.62 -11.64
CA LEU A 272 8.46 -5.56 -11.93
C LEU A 272 7.45 -5.06 -12.98
N GLY A 273 7.74 -3.92 -13.63
CA GLY A 273 6.91 -3.38 -14.71
C GLY A 273 5.73 -2.53 -14.25
N ALA A 274 5.60 -2.26 -12.95
CA ALA A 274 4.62 -1.31 -12.45
C ALA A 274 4.97 0.12 -12.91
N ARG A 275 3.98 0.88 -13.38
CA ARG A 275 4.11 2.33 -13.55
C ARG A 275 4.15 2.98 -12.18
N VAL A 276 5.28 3.59 -11.81
CA VAL A 276 5.41 4.34 -10.55
C VAL A 276 5.19 5.83 -10.82
N VAL A 277 4.24 6.44 -10.11
CA VAL A 277 3.95 7.88 -10.14
C VAL A 277 4.22 8.45 -8.76
N LEU A 278 5.09 9.45 -8.69
CA LEU A 278 5.45 10.14 -7.45
C LEU A 278 4.86 11.55 -7.48
N TYR A 279 3.94 11.85 -6.57
CA TYR A 279 3.47 13.20 -6.35
C TYR A 279 4.24 13.86 -5.21
N CYS A 280 4.81 15.03 -5.48
CA CYS A 280 5.68 15.76 -4.55
C CYS A 280 5.36 17.26 -4.53
N SER A 281 5.62 17.92 -3.41
CA SER A 281 5.40 19.35 -3.22
C SER A 281 6.55 19.96 -2.41
N ARG A 282 7.22 20.97 -2.98
CA ARG A 282 8.28 21.72 -2.28
C ARG A 282 7.75 22.47 -1.04
N GLY A 283 6.46 22.83 -1.08
CA GLY A 283 5.79 23.57 -0.02
C GLY A 283 5.14 22.70 1.06
N ASP A 284 5.37 21.39 1.04
CA ASP A 284 4.76 20.48 2.02
C ASP A 284 5.38 20.68 3.43
N VAL A 285 4.62 21.35 4.29
CA VAL A 285 5.05 21.70 5.65
C VAL A 285 5.06 20.48 6.56
N ALA A 286 4.14 19.53 6.35
CA ALA A 286 4.10 18.30 7.14
C ALA A 286 5.36 17.45 6.92
N LEU A 287 5.81 17.33 5.66
CA LEU A 287 7.07 16.65 5.36
C LEU A 287 8.31 17.40 5.85
N ALA A 288 8.26 18.74 5.89
CA ALA A 288 9.32 19.53 6.51
C ALA A 288 9.43 19.24 8.01
N ALA A 289 8.31 19.22 8.73
CA ALA A 289 8.27 18.89 10.15
C ALA A 289 8.72 17.45 10.42
N SER A 290 8.32 16.50 9.56
CA SER A 290 8.79 15.12 9.62
C SER A 290 10.32 15.00 9.53
N ALA A 291 10.96 15.72 8.58
CA ALA A 291 12.42 15.72 8.45
C ALA A 291 13.10 16.15 9.75
N LEU A 292 12.59 17.19 10.41
CA LEU A 292 13.08 17.67 11.70
C LEU A 292 12.93 16.61 12.79
N MET A 293 11.76 15.96 12.88
CA MET A 293 11.50 14.90 13.85
C MET A 293 12.40 13.66 13.68
N GLN A 294 12.98 13.48 12.50
CA GLN A 294 13.87 12.36 12.16
C GLN A 294 15.37 12.72 12.19
N GLY A 295 15.73 13.89 12.73
CA GLY A 295 17.14 14.30 12.88
C GLY A 295 17.61 15.38 11.90
N GLY A 296 16.69 16.09 11.23
CA GLY A 296 16.93 17.41 10.63
C GLY A 296 17.54 17.43 9.23
N ASP A 297 18.59 16.64 8.98
CA ASP A 297 19.40 16.81 7.76
C ASP A 297 18.96 15.94 6.58
N TYR A 298 17.98 15.06 6.79
CA TYR A 298 17.58 14.08 5.78
C TYR A 298 16.28 14.48 5.07
N GLU A 299 16.44 14.82 3.80
CA GLU A 299 15.35 15.18 2.89
C GLU A 299 14.27 14.08 2.77
N ARG A 300 12.99 14.45 2.89
CA ARG A 300 11.86 13.53 2.63
C ARG A 300 11.54 13.46 1.14
N LEU A 301 11.32 12.26 0.61
CA LEU A 301 11.06 12.03 -0.81
C LEU A 301 9.92 12.92 -1.36
N GLY A 302 8.82 13.06 -0.62
CA GLY A 302 7.66 13.84 -1.07
C GLY A 302 7.85 15.35 -1.08
N LYS A 303 8.87 15.89 -0.40
CA LYS A 303 9.20 17.33 -0.41
C LYS A 303 10.13 17.70 -1.56
N ASN A 304 10.77 16.71 -2.18
CA ASN A 304 11.84 16.92 -3.14
C ASN A 304 11.40 16.56 -4.55
N VAL A 305 11.31 17.58 -5.40
CA VAL A 305 11.06 17.40 -6.83
C VAL A 305 12.39 17.01 -7.47
N MET A 306 12.52 15.74 -7.91
CA MET A 306 13.74 15.22 -8.54
C MET A 306 13.41 14.26 -9.68
N CYS A 307 14.33 14.07 -10.62
CA CYS A 307 14.17 13.14 -11.73
C CYS A 307 14.70 11.75 -11.39
N ILE A 308 13.81 10.82 -11.03
CA ILE A 308 14.18 9.44 -10.67
C ILE A 308 13.98 8.52 -11.88
N PRO A 309 14.98 7.68 -12.27
CA PRO A 309 14.82 6.75 -13.39
C PRO A 309 13.61 5.83 -13.21
N GLY A 310 12.80 5.68 -14.25
CA GLY A 310 11.64 4.77 -14.23
C GLY A 310 10.45 5.24 -13.39
N ILE A 311 10.50 6.44 -12.80
CA ILE A 311 9.41 7.01 -11.99
C ILE A 311 8.89 8.30 -12.64
N GLN A 312 7.58 8.40 -12.77
CA GLN A 312 6.90 9.61 -13.25
C GLN A 312 6.71 10.59 -12.09
N VAL A 313 7.61 11.57 -11.98
CA VAL A 313 7.54 12.58 -10.91
C VAL A 313 6.62 13.73 -11.31
N THR A 314 5.64 14.01 -10.46
CA THR A 314 4.60 15.03 -10.63
C THR A 314 4.71 16.05 -9.49
N ASP A 315 5.13 17.27 -9.84
CA ASP A 315 5.21 18.43 -8.96
C ASP A 315 3.81 19.05 -8.80
N VAL A 316 3.30 19.01 -7.57
CA VAL A 316 2.02 19.60 -7.16
C VAL A 316 2.21 20.81 -6.24
N SER A 317 3.39 21.44 -6.25
CA SER A 317 3.72 22.57 -5.36
C SER A 317 2.79 23.79 -5.51
N GLU A 318 2.09 23.93 -6.64
CA GLU A 318 1.12 25.01 -6.88
C GLU A 318 -0.29 24.69 -6.37
N VAL A 319 -0.55 23.44 -5.97
CA VAL A 319 -1.84 23.02 -5.44
C VAL A 319 -1.96 23.48 -3.99
N LYS A 320 -3.00 24.26 -3.70
CA LYS A 320 -3.27 24.78 -2.36
C LYS A 320 -4.63 24.28 -1.89
N THR A 321 -4.65 23.26 -1.03
CA THR A 321 -5.88 22.67 -0.47
C THR A 321 -6.03 22.90 1.02
N ASP A 322 -4.91 23.00 1.74
CA ASP A 322 -4.84 23.10 3.19
C ASP A 322 -3.58 23.86 3.59
N VAL A 323 -3.54 24.34 4.85
CA VAL A 323 -2.42 25.13 5.40
C VAL A 323 -1.11 24.34 5.39
N LEU A 324 -1.18 23.01 5.51
CA LEU A 324 -0.02 22.13 5.51
C LEU A 324 0.46 21.72 4.10
N GLY A 325 -0.37 21.94 3.07
CA GLY A 325 -0.06 21.53 1.70
C GLY A 325 0.07 20.02 1.53
N HIS A 326 -0.63 19.22 2.33
CA HIS A 326 -0.42 17.77 2.47
C HIS A 326 -1.68 16.94 2.19
N SER A 327 -2.86 17.56 2.24
CA SER A 327 -4.17 16.87 2.13
C SER A 327 -4.72 16.81 0.69
N TRP A 328 -3.97 17.36 -0.28
CA TRP A 328 -4.42 17.56 -1.67
C TRP A 328 -4.87 16.27 -2.37
N ILE A 329 -4.35 15.10 -1.97
CA ILE A 329 -4.69 13.81 -2.58
C ILE A 329 -6.19 13.47 -2.51
N SER A 330 -6.92 14.03 -1.54
CA SER A 330 -8.37 13.85 -1.38
C SER A 330 -9.18 15.14 -1.51
N GLN A 331 -8.51 16.28 -1.73
CA GLN A 331 -9.10 17.61 -1.65
C GLN A 331 -8.83 18.48 -2.89
N SER A 332 -7.98 18.08 -3.83
CA SER A 332 -7.76 18.82 -5.09
C SER A 332 -8.45 18.12 -6.26
N ARG A 333 -9.28 18.86 -7.00
CA ARG A 333 -9.94 18.38 -8.22
C ARG A 333 -8.91 18.10 -9.31
N ALA A 334 -7.91 18.96 -9.48
CA ALA A 334 -6.82 18.78 -10.43
C ALA A 334 -6.02 17.52 -10.12
N VAL A 335 -5.65 17.31 -8.85
CA VAL A 335 -4.94 16.09 -8.45
C VAL A 335 -5.80 14.85 -8.66
N LEU A 336 -7.08 14.86 -8.25
CA LEU A 336 -7.97 13.71 -8.46
C LEU A 336 -8.19 13.40 -9.95
N LYS A 337 -8.26 14.43 -10.80
CA LYS A 337 -8.37 14.26 -12.27
C LYS A 337 -7.13 13.61 -12.86
N ASP A 338 -5.94 14.05 -12.44
CA ASP A 338 -4.68 13.46 -12.86
C ASP A 338 -4.47 12.06 -12.28
N LEU A 339 -4.83 11.84 -11.01
CA LEU A 339 -4.79 10.52 -10.36
C LEU A 339 -5.66 9.50 -11.10
N ARG A 340 -6.87 9.89 -11.51
CA ARG A 340 -7.74 9.06 -12.33
C ARG A 340 -7.05 8.64 -13.63
N CYS A 341 -6.41 9.58 -14.32
CA CYS A 341 -5.67 9.30 -15.54
C CYS A 341 -4.43 8.43 -15.27
N ALA A 342 -3.72 8.68 -14.17
CA ALA A 342 -2.59 7.90 -13.71
C ALA A 342 -2.98 6.46 -13.30
N LEU A 343 -4.24 6.17 -12.99
CA LEU A 343 -4.71 4.82 -12.69
C LEU A 343 -5.39 4.14 -13.90
N THR A 344 -5.82 4.91 -14.88
CA THR A 344 -6.47 4.41 -16.10
C THR A 344 -5.43 4.00 -17.14
N GLU A 345 -5.53 2.76 -17.62
CA GLU A 345 -4.67 2.25 -18.68
C GLU A 345 -4.86 3.04 -19.98
N GLY A 346 -3.74 3.40 -20.64
CA GLY A 346 -3.77 4.15 -21.89
C GLY A 346 -4.14 5.64 -21.78
N CYS A 347 -4.43 6.15 -20.57
CA CYS A 347 -4.74 7.57 -20.41
C CYS A 347 -3.48 8.43 -20.62
N ASP A 348 -3.52 9.29 -21.63
CA ASP A 348 -2.47 10.27 -21.91
C ASP A 348 -2.64 11.52 -21.04
N ARG A 349 -1.83 11.61 -19.99
CA ARG A 349 -1.82 12.75 -19.05
C ARG A 349 -1.40 14.06 -19.73
N PHE A 350 -0.67 14.00 -20.86
CA PHE A 350 -0.19 15.15 -21.62
C PHE A 350 -1.22 15.63 -22.63
N GLY A 351 -1.71 14.74 -23.49
CA GLY A 351 -2.78 15.05 -24.43
C GLY A 351 -4.06 15.54 -23.75
N ALA A 352 -4.32 15.09 -22.51
CA ALA A 352 -5.42 15.60 -21.69
C ALA A 352 -5.17 16.98 -21.05
N GLY A 353 -4.00 17.59 -21.26
CA GLY A 353 -3.63 18.90 -20.73
C GLY A 353 -3.54 18.94 -19.20
N LEU A 354 -3.20 17.81 -18.54
CA LEU A 354 -3.12 17.73 -17.08
C LEU A 354 -1.74 18.15 -16.55
N LEU A 355 -0.70 17.95 -17.37
CA LEU A 355 0.69 18.12 -16.98
C LEU A 355 1.44 19.01 -17.98
N ARG A 356 2.45 19.71 -17.48
CA ARG A 356 3.46 20.40 -18.27
C ARG A 356 4.84 19.77 -18.04
N GLU A 357 5.58 19.55 -19.12
CA GLU A 357 6.98 19.07 -19.03
C GLU A 357 7.90 20.13 -18.46
N MET A 358 8.80 19.72 -17.59
CA MET A 358 9.84 20.55 -17.01
C MET A 358 11.17 19.81 -17.08
N SER A 359 12.24 20.48 -17.50
CA SER A 359 13.58 19.90 -17.49
C SER A 359 14.16 19.87 -16.08
N CYS A 360 14.81 18.76 -15.70
CA CYS A 360 15.55 18.67 -14.45
C CYS A 360 16.87 19.41 -14.52
N LEU A 361 17.11 20.22 -13.50
CA LEU A 361 18.43 20.81 -13.24
C LEU A 361 19.39 19.73 -12.71
N PRO A 362 20.72 19.90 -12.85
CA PRO A 362 21.69 18.92 -12.34
C PRO A 362 21.50 18.58 -10.85
N ALA A 363 21.17 19.56 -10.01
CA ALA A 363 20.90 19.36 -8.58
C ALA A 363 19.62 18.55 -8.27
N MET A 364 18.77 18.32 -9.28
CA MET A 364 17.52 17.55 -9.17
C MET A 364 17.68 16.12 -9.70
N GLN A 365 18.92 15.64 -9.85
CA GLN A 365 19.20 14.28 -10.30
C GLN A 365 19.84 13.46 -9.19
N PRO A 366 19.56 12.15 -9.11
CA PRO A 366 20.31 11.25 -8.24
C PRO A 366 21.80 11.27 -8.60
N PRO A 367 22.71 11.12 -7.62
CA PRO A 367 24.15 11.04 -7.89
C PRO A 367 24.47 9.99 -8.97
N GLY A 368 25.35 10.33 -9.91
CA GLY A 368 25.79 9.41 -10.97
C GLY A 368 24.80 9.20 -12.13
N VAL A 369 23.67 9.91 -12.16
CA VAL A 369 22.70 9.87 -13.27
C VAL A 369 22.95 11.01 -14.25
N ALA A 370 22.98 10.73 -15.56
CA ALA A 370 23.22 11.73 -16.59
C ALA A 370 22.12 12.81 -16.67
N ALA A 371 22.54 14.03 -17.03
CA ALA A 371 21.67 15.18 -17.34
C ALA A 371 20.69 14.89 -18.49
N GLY A 372 19.55 15.59 -18.50
CA GLY A 372 18.56 15.52 -19.60
C GLY A 372 17.29 14.72 -19.30
N ARG A 373 16.80 14.75 -18.06
CA ARG A 373 15.52 14.14 -17.70
C ARG A 373 14.46 15.19 -17.41
N SER A 374 13.21 14.81 -17.53
CA SER A 374 12.07 15.68 -17.25
C SER A 374 11.30 15.21 -16.02
N TYR A 375 10.75 16.17 -15.29
CA TYR A 375 9.66 15.96 -14.35
C TYR A 375 8.43 16.70 -14.88
N TRP A 376 7.29 16.44 -14.27
CA TRP A 376 6.01 16.97 -14.73
C TRP A 376 5.44 17.90 -13.69
N LYS A 377 4.88 19.03 -14.10
CA LYS A 377 4.18 19.95 -13.21
C LYS A 377 2.68 19.85 -13.47
N LEU A 378 1.90 19.68 -12.41
CA LEU A 378 0.44 19.62 -12.52
C LEU A 378 -0.12 20.99 -12.91
N ILE A 379 -1.08 21.00 -13.84
CA ILE A 379 -1.81 22.20 -14.25
C ILE A 379 -3.08 22.29 -13.40
N ALA A 380 -3.10 23.21 -12.42
CA ALA A 380 -4.24 23.43 -11.53
C ALA A 380 -4.93 24.79 -11.82
N PRO A 381 -6.27 24.90 -11.65
CA PRO A 381 -6.98 26.17 -11.80
C PRO A 381 -6.44 27.24 -10.82
N GLY A 382 -6.08 28.41 -11.33
CA GLY A 382 -5.59 29.54 -10.51
C GLY A 382 -4.07 29.57 -10.24
N GLY A 383 -3.31 28.59 -10.74
CA GLY A 383 -1.83 28.62 -10.73
C GLY A 383 -1.30 29.58 -11.79
N GLY A 384 -1.08 30.85 -11.39
CA GLY A 384 -0.40 31.83 -12.25
C GLY A 384 0.99 31.36 -12.67
N THR A 385 1.44 31.77 -13.86
CA THR A 385 2.71 31.41 -14.52
C THR A 385 3.96 32.00 -13.85
N GLY A 386 4.04 32.00 -12.52
CA GLY A 386 5.17 32.55 -11.77
C GLY A 386 6.42 31.68 -11.89
N ALA A 387 7.50 32.26 -12.41
CA ALA A 387 8.85 31.70 -12.36
C ALA A 387 9.27 31.35 -10.91
N PRO A 388 10.16 30.37 -10.70
CA PRO A 388 10.57 29.99 -9.36
C PRO A 388 11.29 31.16 -8.68
N ALA A 389 10.73 31.64 -7.56
CA ALA A 389 11.41 32.60 -6.70
C ALA A 389 12.58 31.89 -6.01
N THR A 390 13.81 32.27 -6.38
CA THR A 390 15.02 32.01 -5.61
C THR A 390 14.96 32.84 -4.34
N ALA A 391 14.38 32.32 -3.26
CA ALA A 391 14.45 32.91 -1.94
C ALA A 391 15.29 31.99 -1.05
N GLY A 392 16.51 32.42 -0.72
CA GLY A 392 17.33 31.78 0.30
C GLY A 392 16.64 31.90 1.65
N PHE A 393 16.36 30.77 2.29
CA PHE A 393 15.85 30.73 3.65
C PHE A 393 17.03 30.82 4.62
N GLY A 394 17.30 32.01 5.15
CA GLY A 394 18.04 32.16 6.39
C GLY A 394 17.11 31.83 7.57
N PHE A 395 17.27 30.65 8.16
CA PHE A 395 16.66 30.34 9.45
C PHE A 395 17.53 30.94 10.56
N SER A 396 17.00 31.92 11.29
CA SER A 396 17.55 32.33 12.58
C SER A 396 16.84 31.52 13.66
N LEU A 397 17.56 30.63 14.34
CA LEU A 397 17.05 29.88 15.49
C LEU A 397 16.89 30.83 16.69
N PRO A 398 15.83 30.69 17.51
CA PRO A 398 15.74 31.38 18.79
C PRO A 398 16.68 30.73 19.81
N SER A 399 17.58 31.55 20.38
CA SER A 399 18.53 31.17 21.43
C SER A 399 17.82 30.83 22.73
N PHE A 400 17.56 29.55 22.97
CA PHE A 400 17.34 29.04 24.32
C PHE A 400 18.08 27.71 24.46
N LEU A 401 19.31 27.80 24.98
CA LEU A 401 19.98 26.81 25.83
C LEU A 401 21.44 27.29 26.06
N THR A 402 21.57 28.24 26.99
CA THR A 402 22.80 28.46 27.76
C THR A 402 22.38 28.75 29.19
N GLN A 403 22.31 27.69 30.00
CA GLN A 403 22.93 27.62 31.33
C GLN A 403 23.01 26.15 31.76
#